data_AF-A0A968KHH9-F1
#
_entry.id   AF-A0A968KHH9-F1
#
_cell.length_a   1.000
_cell.length_b   1.000
_cell.length_c   1.000
_cell.angle_alpha   90.00
_cell.angle_beta   90.00
_cell.angle_gamma   90.00
#
_symmetry.space_group_name_H-M   'P 1'
#
loop_
_entity.id
_entity.type
_entity.pdbx_description
1 polymer ?
#
loop_
_entity_poly.entity_id
_entity_poly.type
_entity_poly.pdbx_seq_one_letter_code
_entity_poly.pdbx_strand_id
1 'polypeptide(L)' 'MKLHVFDALPHGFFEADVAHMHTVFPGPSLVHLAGEADPPLFVSTLLHGNETTGTLAVQKLLKHYLEQQK' A
#
# COMPACT_ATOMS: atom_id res chain seq x y z
N MET A 1 -3.67 5.70 -19.48
CA MET A 1 -3.36 5.14 -18.16
C MET A 1 -4.35 5.73 -17.15
N LYS A 2 -5.07 4.90 -16.38
CA LYS A 2 -6.10 5.35 -15.43
C LYS A 2 -5.56 5.19 -14.00
N LEU A 3 -5.76 6.20 -13.14
CA LEU A 3 -5.47 6.10 -11.71
C LEU A 3 -6.61 5.36 -11.02
N HIS A 4 -6.26 4.40 -10.17
CA HIS A 4 -7.20 3.67 -9.32
C HIS A 4 -7.13 4.24 -7.91
N VAL A 5 -8.27 4.64 -7.36
CA VAL A 5 -8.36 5.22 -6.01
C VAL A 5 -9.14 4.26 -5.13
N PHE A 6 -8.59 3.96 -3.95
CA PHE A 6 -9.18 3.06 -2.97
C PHE A 6 -9.27 3.77 -1.62
N ASP A 7 -10.33 3.51 -0.86
CA ASP A 7 -10.50 4.03 0.50
C ASP A 7 -10.07 3.03 1.59
N ALA A 8 -9.51 1.90 1.16
CA ALA A 8 -8.92 0.86 2.00
C ALA A 8 -7.91 0.04 1.18
N LEU A 9 -7.02 -0.68 1.88
CA LEU A 9 -6.11 -1.63 1.21
C LEU A 9 -6.91 -2.74 0.52
N PRO A 10 -6.65 -3.03 -0.76
CA PRO A 10 -7.28 -4.17 -1.43
C PRO A 10 -6.91 -5.50 -0.78
N HIS A 11 -7.82 -6.46 -0.88
CA HIS A 11 -7.57 -7.83 -0.42
C HIS A 11 -6.32 -8.42 -1.10
N GLY A 12 -5.47 -9.09 -0.32
CA GLY A 12 -4.22 -9.68 -0.82
C GLY A 12 -3.01 -8.73 -0.80
N PHE A 13 -3.18 -7.45 -0.45
CA PHE A 13 -2.07 -6.48 -0.35
C PHE A 13 -0.94 -6.98 0.56
N PHE A 14 -1.27 -7.68 1.63
CA PHE A 14 -0.32 -8.10 2.65
C PHE A 14 0.41 -9.41 2.31
N GLU A 15 -0.16 -10.20 1.41
CA GLU A 15 0.30 -11.53 1.00
C GLU A 15 1.02 -11.50 -0.35
N ALA A 16 0.70 -10.51 -1.18
CA ALA A 16 1.30 -10.35 -2.49
C ALA A 16 2.79 -10.03 -2.38
N ASP A 17 3.60 -10.82 -3.11
CA ASP A 17 4.94 -10.42 -3.50
C ASP A 17 4.86 -9.13 -4.33
N VAL A 18 5.83 -8.24 -4.16
CA VAL A 18 5.95 -7.01 -4.93
C VAL A 18 5.99 -7.28 -6.44
N ALA A 19 6.61 -8.38 -6.88
CA ALA A 19 6.59 -8.79 -8.28
C ALA A 19 5.18 -9.11 -8.82
N HIS A 20 4.28 -9.54 -7.93
CA HIS A 20 2.89 -9.89 -8.23
C HIS A 20 1.90 -8.80 -7.80
N MET A 21 2.38 -7.61 -7.43
CA MET A 21 1.53 -6.52 -6.95
C MET A 21 0.47 -6.08 -7.98
N HIS A 22 0.74 -6.30 -9.27
CA HIS A 22 -0.21 -6.06 -10.37
C HIS A 22 -1.48 -6.91 -10.30
N THR A 23 -1.47 -8.01 -9.54
CA THR A 23 -2.66 -8.86 -9.31
C THR A 23 -3.59 -8.28 -8.24
N VAL A 24 -3.06 -7.43 -7.35
CA VAL A 24 -3.79 -6.73 -6.29
C VAL A 24 -4.20 -5.32 -6.74
N PHE A 25 -3.28 -4.62 -7.41
CA PHE A 25 -3.50 -3.30 -7.99
C PHE A 25 -3.47 -3.39 -9.53
N PRO A 26 -4.58 -3.14 -10.23
CA PRO A 26 -4.67 -3.30 -11.68
C PRO A 26 -3.90 -2.23 -12.48
N GLY A 27 -3.23 -1.28 -11.81
CA GLY A 27 -2.51 -0.16 -12.41
C GLY A 27 -2.02 0.82 -11.34
N PRO A 28 -1.62 2.05 -11.74
CA PRO A 28 -1.26 3.10 -10.78
C PRO A 28 -2.38 3.32 -9.78
N SER A 29 -2.04 3.28 -8.49
CA SER A 29 -3.02 3.22 -7.42
C SER A 29 -2.70 4.21 -6.30
N LEU A 30 -3.74 4.82 -5.75
CA LEU A 30 -3.71 5.66 -4.56
C LEU A 30 -4.66 5.04 -3.53
N VAL A 31 -4.16 4.80 -2.32
CA VAL A 31 -4.97 4.28 -1.22
C VAL A 31 -5.06 5.35 -0.13
N HIS A 32 -6.27 5.76 0.20
CA HIS A 32 -6.52 6.59 1.38
C HIS A 32 -6.68 5.70 2.60
N LEU A 33 -5.89 5.94 3.62
CA LEU A 33 -6.01 5.29 4.92
C LEU A 33 -6.36 6.34 5.96
N ALA A 34 -7.45 6.13 6.69
CA ALA A 34 -7.81 7.00 7.78
C ALA A 34 -6.75 6.92 8.89
N GLY A 35 -6.29 8.07 9.36
CA GLY A 35 -5.33 8.20 10.45
C GLY A 35 -5.71 9.35 11.37
N GLU A 36 -4.94 9.54 12.44
CA GLU A 36 -5.23 10.54 13.49
C GLU A 36 -4.75 11.96 13.13
N ALA A 37 -3.79 12.10 12.22
CA ALA A 37 -3.14 13.37 11.89
C ALA A 37 -3.66 13.99 10.58
N ASP A 38 -3.84 15.31 10.60
CA ASP A 38 -4.13 16.16 9.44
C ASP A 38 -3.10 17.31 9.38
N PRO A 39 -2.41 17.55 8.25
CA PRO A 39 -2.51 16.84 6.97
C PRO A 39 -1.95 15.39 7.02
N PRO A 40 -2.45 14.49 6.16
CA PRO A 40 -1.97 13.11 6.11
C PRO A 40 -0.55 13.04 5.56
N LEU A 41 0.21 12.02 5.99
CA LEU A 41 1.47 11.68 5.35
C LEU A 41 1.22 11.06 3.98
N PHE A 42 1.83 11.61 2.94
CA PHE A 42 1.83 11.01 1.61
C PHE A 42 3.07 10.13 1.43
N VAL A 43 2.87 8.85 1.11
CA VAL A 43 3.92 7.87 0.85
C VAL A 43 3.74 7.29 -0.54
N SER A 44 4.81 7.27 -1.33
CA SER A 44 4.84 6.63 -2.65
C SER A 44 5.96 5.61 -2.70
N THR A 45 5.65 4.39 -3.15
CA THR A 45 6.61 3.30 -3.29
C THR A 45 6.40 2.59 -4.63
N LEU A 46 7.36 1.75 -5.03
CA LEU A 46 7.30 0.99 -6.28
C LEU A 46 7.06 1.86 -7.53
N LEU A 47 7.66 3.06 -7.56
CA LEU A 47 7.62 3.93 -8.74
C LEU A 47 8.37 3.27 -9.91
N HIS A 48 9.47 2.58 -9.60
CA HIS A 48 10.14 1.64 -10.48
C HIS A 48 9.96 0.22 -9.97
N GLY A 49 9.75 -0.74 -10.87
CA GLY A 49 9.45 -2.14 -10.51
C GLY A 49 10.57 -2.87 -9.75
N ASN A 50 11.78 -2.33 -9.75
CA ASN A 50 12.93 -2.85 -9.01
C ASN A 50 13.13 -2.20 -7.62
N GLU A 51 12.34 -1.19 -7.26
CA GLU A 51 12.43 -0.48 -5.97
C GLU A 51 11.48 -1.08 -4.92
N THR A 52 11.68 -2.36 -4.60
CA THR A 52 10.72 -3.16 -3.84
C THR A 52 10.73 -2.90 -2.33
N THR A 53 11.86 -2.43 -1.78
CA THR A 53 12.08 -2.26 -0.34
C THR A 53 11.04 -1.36 0.32
N GLY A 54 10.63 -0.26 -0.34
CA GLY A 54 9.64 0.67 0.20
C GLY A 54 8.28 -0.01 0.43
N THR A 55 7.82 -0.78 -0.55
CA THR A 55 6.54 -1.51 -0.46
C THR A 55 6.57 -2.58 0.63
N LEU A 56 7.66 -3.33 0.74
CA LEU A 56 7.85 -4.32 1.80
C LEU A 56 7.85 -3.67 3.19
N ALA A 57 8.48 -2.51 3.34
CA ALA A 57 8.47 -1.75 4.59
C ALA A 57 7.07 -1.28 4.96
N VAL A 58 6.30 -0.75 4.00
CA VAL A 58 4.90 -0.34 4.20
C VAL A 58 4.03 -1.54 4.60
N GLN A 59 4.13 -2.68 3.92
CA GLN A 59 3.41 -3.90 4.27
C GLN A 59 3.70 -4.33 5.72
N LYS A 60 4.98 -4.37 6.12
CA LYS A 60 5.38 -4.74 7.49
C LYS A 60 4.86 -3.74 8.54
N LEU A 61 4.99 -2.45 8.27
CA LEU A 61 4.54 -1.39 9.17
C LEU A 61 3.04 -1.47 9.40
N LEU A 62 2.25 -1.54 8.33
CA LEU A 62 0.80 -1.56 8.42
C LEU A 62 0.28 -2.87 9.07
N LYS A 63 0.92 -4.02 8.81
CA LYS A 63 0.63 -5.27 9.55
C LYS A 63 0.80 -5.09 11.05
N HIS A 64 1.93 -4.51 11.47
CA HIS A 64 2.21 -4.27 12.87
C HIS A 64 1.11 -3.41 13.53
N TYR A 65 0.71 -2.30 12.91
CA TYR A 65 -0.37 -1.47 13.45
C TYR A 65 -1.72 -2.19 13.51
N LEU A 66 -2.07 -3.00 12.51
CA LEU A 66 -3.31 -3.79 12.52
C LEU A 66 -3.33 -4.87 13.60
N GLU A 67 -2.17 -5.43 13.95
CA GLU A 67 -2.04 -6.39 15.05
C GLU A 67 -2.14 -5.73 16.43
N GLN A 68 -1.66 -4.49 16.58
CA GLN A 68 -1.73 -3.72 17.84
C GLN A 68 -3.12 -3.14 18.12
N GLN A 69 -3.97 -2.97 17.09
CA GLN A 69 -5.35 -2.47 17.24
C GLN A 69 -6.37 -3.56 17.64
N LYS A 70 -5.94 -4.82 17.79
CA LYS A 70 -6.77 -5.93 18.28
C LYS A 70 -6.64 -6.10 19.79
#